data_AF-A0A970Z7C8-F1
#
_entry.id   AF-A0A970Z7C8-F1
#
_cell.length_a   1.000
_cell.length_b   1.000
_cell.length_c   1.000
_cell.angle_alpha   90.00
_cell.angle_beta   90.00
_cell.angle_gamma   90.00
#
_symmetry.space_group_name_H-M   'P 1'
#
loop_
_entity.id
_entity.type
_entity.pdbx_description
1 polymer ?
#
loop_
_entity_poly.entity_id
_entity_poly.type
_entity_poly.pdbx_seq_one_letter_code
_entity_poly.pdbx_strand_id
1 'polypeptide(L)'
;ELVLAGARITPRPKDFGYTSKEAEATTLRDGDGNPLDPQEVMTRPGFAVFVDAQTSPPHSVVYCTDPEQWGYTRTRRTAYVPPEVLAAREAHTQALEVAAEVRMQFLMTTYASAKAAKILQVEALRAVITDPRCLEVPDSFHPDIQRLAGCALEQAATARADRLGRLLVARWLCSAEANLRHVAAGRGWGLDPARAEEYLGRLTDAGYVLSEAEQRVREQNREFLAAREQDLSEEESTQAEDSDDEVGEPGPGGEDDPAEEDQDDPVGHDPSGADGSDQREDTTTDADQVHDSGDVTADHEQNLEAVLVTSASGT
;
A
#
# COMPACT_ATOMS: atom_id res chain seq x y z
N GLU A 1 -25.39 30.75 38.75
CA GLU A 1 -26.43 29.69 38.63
C GLU A 1 -25.82 28.29 38.55
N LEU A 2 -24.95 27.97 37.57
CA LEU A 2 -24.33 26.63 37.45
C LEU A 2 -23.56 26.14 38.70
N VAL A 3 -22.77 27.01 39.34
CA VAL A 3 -22.05 26.68 40.59
C VAL A 3 -23.04 26.38 41.73
N LEU A 4 -24.18 27.10 41.77
CA LEU A 4 -25.22 26.89 42.78
C LEU A 4 -26.00 25.59 42.52
N ALA A 5 -26.02 25.11 41.28
CA ALA A 5 -26.63 23.84 40.88
C ALA A 5 -25.72 22.61 41.15
N GLY A 6 -24.51 22.82 41.70
CA GLY A 6 -23.57 21.72 42.00
C GLY A 6 -22.83 21.15 40.79
N ALA A 7 -22.90 21.82 39.64
CA ALA A 7 -22.22 21.38 38.43
C ALA A 7 -20.70 21.59 38.52
N ARG A 8 -19.93 20.62 38.02
CA ARG A 8 -18.47 20.73 37.90
C ARG A 8 -18.12 21.58 36.68
N ILE A 9 -17.76 22.84 36.90
CA ILE A 9 -17.40 23.78 35.82
C ILE A 9 -15.93 23.62 35.43
N THR A 10 -15.66 23.57 34.14
CA THR A 10 -14.33 23.37 33.55
C THR A 10 -14.13 24.33 32.35
N PRO A 11 -12.88 24.64 31.95
CA PRO A 11 -12.65 25.23 30.64
C PRO A 11 -13.12 24.29 29.53
N ARG A 12 -13.45 24.84 28.35
CA ARG A 12 -13.79 24.03 27.17
C ARG A 12 -12.65 23.04 26.88
N PRO A 13 -12.94 21.72 26.75
CA PRO A 13 -11.92 20.74 26.40
C PRO A 13 -11.25 21.09 25.06
N LYS A 14 -9.95 20.79 24.94
CA LYS A 14 -9.21 20.98 23.70
C LYS A 14 -9.82 20.08 22.62
N ASP A 15 -10.01 20.63 21.42
CA ASP A 15 -10.55 19.91 20.26
C ASP A 15 -11.95 19.27 20.50
N PHE A 16 -12.72 19.82 21.45
CA PHE A 16 -14.05 19.33 21.82
C PHE A 16 -14.98 19.21 20.60
N GLY A 17 -15.52 18.00 20.39
CA GLY A 17 -16.43 17.67 19.31
C GLY A 17 -16.03 16.38 18.61
N TYR A 18 -15.68 16.47 17.33
CA TYR A 18 -15.53 15.30 16.45
C TYR A 18 -14.32 14.42 16.77
N THR A 19 -13.23 14.99 17.29
CA THR A 19 -11.97 14.29 17.55
C THR A 19 -11.67 14.13 19.04
N SER A 20 -12.54 14.61 19.93
CA SER A 20 -12.31 14.58 21.37
C SER A 20 -12.84 13.32 22.03
N LYS A 21 -12.18 12.93 23.12
CA LYS A 21 -12.66 11.89 24.02
C LYS A 21 -13.98 12.29 24.67
N GLU A 22 -14.14 13.56 24.98
CA GLU A 22 -15.35 14.11 25.56
C GLU A 22 -16.50 14.12 24.53
N ALA A 23 -17.73 14.01 25.01
CA ALA A 23 -18.93 14.15 24.18
C ALA A 23 -20.03 14.93 24.92
N GLU A 24 -20.76 15.75 24.17
CA GLU A 24 -21.91 16.50 24.70
C GLU A 24 -23.03 15.54 25.13
N ALA A 25 -23.64 15.80 26.29
CA ALA A 25 -24.68 14.95 26.86
C ALA A 25 -25.87 14.71 25.91
N THR A 26 -26.26 15.75 25.15
CA THR A 26 -27.34 15.67 24.14
C THR A 26 -27.08 14.68 23.01
N THR A 27 -25.82 14.26 22.85
CA THR A 27 -25.39 13.32 21.81
C THR A 27 -25.16 11.91 22.34
N LEU A 28 -25.51 11.65 23.61
CA LEU A 28 -25.30 10.37 24.28
C LEU A 28 -26.64 9.67 24.57
N ARG A 29 -26.55 8.34 24.64
CA ARG A 29 -27.60 7.46 25.17
C ARG A 29 -27.08 6.66 26.36
N ASP A 30 -27.95 6.39 27.32
CA ASP A 30 -27.66 5.47 28.42
C ASP A 30 -27.60 4.00 27.96
N GLY A 31 -27.32 3.09 28.89
CA GLY A 31 -27.22 1.65 28.62
C GLY A 31 -28.53 1.01 28.13
N ASP A 32 -29.67 1.65 28.37
CA ASP A 32 -30.98 1.22 27.90
C ASP A 32 -31.36 1.87 26.56
N GLY A 33 -30.50 2.74 26.02
CA GLY A 33 -30.70 3.45 24.76
C GLY A 33 -31.50 4.75 24.88
N ASN A 34 -31.81 5.24 26.08
CA ASN A 34 -32.56 6.48 26.27
C ASN A 34 -31.65 7.71 26.10
N PRO A 35 -32.15 8.81 25.51
CA PRO A 35 -31.40 10.06 25.43
C PRO A 35 -31.17 10.64 26.82
N LEU A 36 -30.01 11.26 27.05
CA LEU A 36 -29.72 11.93 28.31
C LEU A 36 -30.31 13.34 28.34
N ASP A 37 -30.91 13.73 29.47
CA ASP A 37 -31.23 15.14 29.76
C ASP A 37 -29.99 15.82 30.37
N PRO A 38 -29.39 16.82 29.70
CA PRO A 38 -28.26 17.59 30.22
C PRO A 38 -28.45 18.15 31.64
N GLN A 39 -29.66 18.58 31.99
CA GLN A 39 -29.95 19.17 33.30
C GLN A 39 -29.98 18.11 34.41
N GLU A 40 -30.37 16.88 34.10
CA GLU A 40 -30.42 15.79 35.07
C GLU A 40 -29.05 15.11 35.28
N VAL A 41 -28.18 15.17 34.27
CA VAL A 41 -26.86 14.52 34.32
C VAL A 41 -25.73 15.45 34.75
N MET A 42 -25.92 16.78 34.73
CA MET A 42 -24.84 17.75 34.97
C MET A 42 -24.14 17.64 36.34
N THR A 43 -24.78 17.01 37.33
CA THR A 43 -24.22 16.77 38.67
C THR A 43 -23.74 15.33 38.87
N ARG A 44 -23.98 14.44 37.92
CA ARG A 44 -23.57 13.03 38.01
C ARG A 44 -22.05 12.90 37.82
N PRO A 45 -21.42 11.87 38.42
CA PRO A 45 -20.03 11.54 38.15
C PRO A 45 -19.76 11.39 36.64
N GLY A 46 -18.59 11.82 36.19
CA GLY A 46 -18.22 11.80 34.77
C GLY A 46 -18.72 12.99 33.94
N PHE A 47 -19.66 13.79 34.45
CA PHE A 47 -20.12 15.00 33.74
C PHE A 47 -19.37 16.26 34.20
N ALA A 48 -19.29 17.22 33.30
CA ALA A 48 -18.77 18.56 33.54
C ALA A 48 -19.51 19.56 32.65
N VAL A 49 -19.37 20.84 32.97
CA VAL A 49 -20.01 21.93 32.23
C VAL A 49 -18.94 22.95 31.84
N PHE A 50 -19.00 23.43 30.60
CA PHE A 50 -18.30 24.64 30.19
C PHE A 50 -19.28 25.64 29.59
N VAL A 51 -18.90 26.91 29.55
CA VAL A 51 -19.69 27.95 28.88
C VAL A 51 -19.10 28.18 27.50
N ASP A 52 -19.87 27.91 26.45
CA ASP A 52 -19.44 28.14 25.07
C ASP A 52 -19.65 29.61 24.68
N ALA A 53 -18.59 30.40 24.87
CA ALA A 53 -18.56 31.80 24.49
C ALA A 53 -18.41 32.02 22.97
N GLN A 54 -18.22 30.98 22.15
CA GLN A 54 -18.14 31.11 20.69
C GLN A 54 -19.52 31.31 20.04
N THR A 55 -20.60 31.06 20.79
CA THR A 55 -21.98 31.26 20.35
C THR A 55 -22.55 32.56 20.92
N SER A 56 -23.52 33.15 20.21
CA SER A 56 -24.23 34.36 20.66
C SER A 56 -25.74 34.09 20.69
N PRO A 57 -26.39 34.08 21.86
CA PRO A 57 -25.81 34.28 23.19
C PRO A 57 -24.93 33.08 23.64
N PRO A 58 -23.94 33.29 24.52
CA PRO A 58 -23.19 32.21 25.14
C PRO A 58 -24.12 31.24 25.87
N HIS A 59 -23.86 29.94 25.76
CA HIS A 59 -24.67 28.91 26.41
C HIS A 59 -23.81 27.87 27.14
N SER A 60 -24.38 27.23 28.16
CA SER A 60 -23.71 26.17 28.90
C SER A 60 -23.83 24.84 28.16
N VAL A 61 -22.70 24.15 28.01
CA VAL A 61 -22.63 22.81 27.41
C VAL A 61 -22.31 21.81 28.50
N VAL A 62 -23.20 20.85 28.72
CA VAL A 62 -22.98 19.71 29.61
C VAL A 62 -22.39 18.57 28.80
N TYR A 63 -21.29 18.01 29.26
CA TYR A 63 -20.58 16.97 28.54
C TYR A 63 -20.08 15.86 29.48
N CYS A 64 -19.95 14.65 28.95
CA CYS A 64 -19.32 13.53 29.63
C CYS A 64 -17.82 13.49 29.29
N THR A 65 -16.97 13.31 30.30
CA THR A 65 -15.51 13.28 30.13
C THR A 65 -15.00 12.00 29.46
N ASP A 66 -15.74 10.90 29.59
CA ASP A 66 -15.40 9.59 29.03
C ASP A 66 -16.67 8.74 28.84
N PRO A 67 -17.44 8.99 27.75
CA PRO A 67 -18.71 8.30 27.54
C PRO A 67 -18.59 6.77 27.65
N GLU A 68 -17.54 6.21 27.04
CA GLU A 68 -17.28 4.79 26.99
C GLU A 68 -17.01 4.19 28.39
N GLN A 69 -16.20 4.86 29.21
CA GLN A 69 -15.94 4.41 30.60
C GLN A 69 -17.21 4.41 31.46
N TRP A 70 -18.13 5.34 31.21
CA TRP A 70 -19.38 5.47 31.96
C TRP A 70 -20.55 4.67 31.35
N GLY A 71 -20.29 3.87 30.31
CA GLY A 71 -21.31 3.02 29.68
C GLY A 71 -22.30 3.77 28.79
N TYR A 72 -21.98 4.99 28.36
CA TYR A 72 -22.78 5.77 27.43
C TYR A 72 -22.42 5.48 25.98
N THR A 73 -23.44 5.43 25.14
CA THR A 73 -23.28 5.23 23.69
C THR A 73 -23.40 6.55 22.96
N ARG A 74 -22.43 6.86 22.09
CA ARG A 74 -22.50 8.05 21.22
C ARG A 74 -23.51 7.85 20.10
N THR A 75 -24.32 8.87 19.85
CA THR A 75 -25.25 8.91 18.70
C THR A 75 -24.62 9.58 17.48
N ARG A 76 -23.59 10.40 17.66
CA ARG A 76 -22.83 11.04 16.58
C ARG A 76 -21.54 10.26 16.32
N ARG A 77 -21.17 10.18 15.04
CA ARG A 77 -19.88 9.64 14.62
C ARG A 77 -18.75 10.47 15.24
N THR A 78 -17.72 9.80 15.74
CA THR A 78 -16.49 10.40 16.25
C THR A 78 -15.30 9.87 15.45
N ALA A 79 -14.27 10.71 15.30
CA ALA A 79 -12.94 10.34 14.86
C ALA A 79 -11.93 10.28 16.02
N TYR A 80 -12.41 10.38 17.27
CA TYR A 80 -11.57 10.13 18.42
C TYR A 80 -11.03 8.70 18.39
N VAL A 81 -9.71 8.59 18.49
CA VAL A 81 -8.99 7.33 18.64
C VAL A 81 -8.21 7.44 19.95
N PRO A 82 -8.34 6.45 20.86
CA PRO A 82 -7.60 6.48 22.11
C PRO A 82 -6.08 6.62 21.89
N PRO A 83 -5.35 7.36 22.74
CA PRO A 83 -3.91 7.57 22.59
C PRO A 83 -3.10 6.28 22.46
N GLU A 84 -3.47 5.23 23.19
CA GLU A 84 -2.84 3.92 23.12
C GLU A 84 -3.01 3.25 21.74
N VAL A 85 -4.16 3.46 21.10
CA VAL A 85 -4.42 2.94 19.75
C VAL A 85 -3.67 3.76 18.71
N LEU A 86 -3.58 5.08 18.89
CA LEU A 86 -2.76 5.93 18.02
C LEU A 86 -1.28 5.55 18.11
N ALA A 87 -0.74 5.37 19.31
CA ALA A 87 0.63 4.94 19.53
C ALA A 87 0.90 3.56 18.92
N ALA A 88 -0.03 2.61 19.06
CA ALA A 88 0.10 1.29 18.44
C ALA A 88 0.07 1.36 16.90
N ARG A 89 -0.79 2.22 16.32
CA ARG A 89 -0.82 2.45 14.87
C ARG A 89 0.49 3.07 14.38
N GLU A 90 0.98 4.09 15.05
CA GLU A 90 2.23 4.75 14.70
C GLU A 90 3.42 3.77 14.79
N ALA A 91 3.50 2.97 15.86
CA ALA A 91 4.53 1.93 16.00
C ALA A 91 4.45 0.89 14.87
N HIS A 92 3.23 0.51 14.45
CA HIS A 92 3.05 -0.41 13.33
C HIS A 92 3.48 0.23 12.00
N THR A 93 3.14 1.49 11.75
CA THR A 93 3.57 2.24 10.57
C THR A 93 5.10 2.35 10.52
N GLN A 94 5.75 2.70 11.62
CA GLN A 94 7.22 2.77 11.69
C GLN A 94 7.86 1.40 11.43
N ALA A 95 7.29 0.31 11.96
CA ALA A 95 7.79 -1.04 11.68
C ALA A 95 7.69 -1.40 10.18
N LEU A 96 6.62 -0.97 9.50
CA LEU A 96 6.45 -1.18 8.06
C LEU A 96 7.39 -0.33 7.22
N GLU A 97 7.70 0.90 7.65
CA GLU A 97 8.71 1.75 7.01
C GLU A 97 10.10 1.12 7.08
N VAL A 98 10.51 0.64 8.27
CA VAL A 98 11.76 -0.09 8.44
C VAL A 98 11.79 -1.34 7.56
N ALA A 99 10.71 -2.13 7.54
CA ALA A 99 10.62 -3.29 6.68
C ALA A 99 10.75 -2.93 5.19
N ALA A 100 10.20 -1.79 4.76
CA ALA A 100 10.32 -1.31 3.39
C ALA A 100 11.76 -0.95 3.00
N GLU A 101 12.53 -0.37 3.92
CA GLU A 101 13.95 -0.13 3.71
C GLU A 101 14.74 -1.43 3.57
N VAL A 102 14.48 -2.40 4.46
CA VAL A 102 15.15 -3.71 4.43
C VAL A 102 14.79 -4.47 3.14
N ARG A 103 13.52 -4.46 2.71
CA ARG A 103 13.10 -5.01 1.41
C ARG A 103 13.84 -4.35 0.27
N MET A 104 13.95 -3.02 0.26
CA MET A 104 14.66 -2.32 -0.81
C MET A 104 16.14 -2.71 -0.84
N GLN A 105 16.81 -2.79 0.31
CA GLN A 105 18.20 -3.28 0.40
C GLN A 105 18.35 -4.72 -0.12
N PHE A 106 17.39 -5.59 0.21
CA PHE A 106 17.34 -6.95 -0.33
C PHE A 106 17.21 -6.94 -1.86
N LEU A 107 16.30 -6.13 -2.42
CA LEU A 107 16.17 -6.01 -3.89
C LEU A 107 17.47 -5.54 -4.54
N MET A 108 18.15 -4.56 -3.95
CA MET A 108 19.43 -4.05 -4.47
C MET A 108 20.50 -5.15 -4.47
N THR A 109 20.57 -5.92 -3.39
CA THR A 109 21.56 -7.00 -3.25
C THR A 109 21.26 -8.16 -4.21
N THR A 110 19.99 -8.49 -4.39
CA THR A 110 19.56 -9.68 -5.14
C THR A 110 19.45 -9.41 -6.64
N TYR A 111 18.95 -8.24 -7.06
CA TYR A 111 18.52 -7.99 -8.44
C TYR A 111 19.22 -6.84 -9.17
N ALA A 112 20.14 -6.09 -8.54
CA ALA A 112 20.81 -4.96 -9.24
C ALA A 112 21.79 -5.40 -10.34
N SER A 113 22.18 -6.68 -10.39
CA SER A 113 23.05 -7.19 -11.46
C SER A 113 22.26 -7.53 -12.73
N ALA A 114 22.88 -7.33 -13.90
CA ALA A 114 22.25 -7.67 -15.18
C ALA A 114 21.84 -9.14 -15.29
N LYS A 115 22.66 -10.05 -14.74
CA LYS A 115 22.36 -11.49 -14.71
C LYS A 115 21.12 -11.78 -13.86
N ALA A 116 21.00 -11.15 -12.69
CA ALA A 116 19.86 -11.36 -11.81
C ALA A 116 18.57 -10.73 -12.38
N ALA A 117 18.65 -9.51 -12.91
CA ALA A 117 17.50 -8.88 -13.57
C ALA A 117 16.98 -9.72 -14.74
N LYS A 118 17.87 -10.35 -15.52
CA LYS A 118 17.49 -11.22 -16.63
C LYS A 118 16.62 -12.42 -16.21
N ILE A 119 16.78 -12.93 -14.97
CA ILE A 119 15.96 -14.03 -14.43
C ILE A 119 14.49 -13.61 -14.36
N LEU A 120 14.23 -12.36 -13.98
CA LEU A 120 12.86 -11.82 -13.82
C LEU A 120 12.30 -11.19 -15.08
N GLN A 121 13.11 -11.00 -16.13
CA GLN A 121 12.73 -10.20 -17.29
C GLN A 121 11.49 -10.74 -18.02
N VAL A 122 11.39 -12.06 -18.20
CA VAL A 122 10.23 -12.67 -18.88
C VAL A 122 8.96 -12.51 -18.06
N GLU A 123 9.06 -12.66 -16.75
CA GLU A 123 7.92 -12.48 -15.85
C GLU A 123 7.44 -11.03 -15.82
N ALA A 124 8.38 -10.07 -15.76
CA ALA A 124 8.08 -8.65 -15.88
C ALA A 124 7.41 -8.33 -17.22
N LEU A 125 7.88 -8.89 -18.34
CA LEU A 125 7.24 -8.71 -19.65
C LEU A 125 5.81 -9.25 -19.67
N ARG A 126 5.57 -10.43 -19.09
CA ARG A 126 4.23 -11.02 -19.00
C ARG A 126 3.30 -10.12 -18.19
N ALA A 127 3.75 -9.67 -17.02
CA ALA A 127 2.98 -8.79 -16.15
C ALA A 127 2.56 -7.48 -16.85
N VAL A 128 3.45 -6.87 -17.63
CA VAL A 128 3.16 -5.63 -18.37
C VAL A 128 2.17 -5.84 -19.50
N ILE A 129 2.23 -7.00 -20.18
CA ILE A 129 1.29 -7.33 -21.25
C ILE A 129 -0.10 -7.55 -20.67
N THR A 130 -0.21 -8.16 -19.48
CA THR A 130 -1.50 -8.43 -18.83
C THR A 130 -2.08 -7.19 -18.15
N ASP A 131 -1.23 -6.37 -17.51
CA ASP A 131 -1.65 -5.11 -16.88
C ASP A 131 -0.54 -4.06 -17.03
N PRO A 132 -0.65 -3.13 -17.98
CA PRO A 132 0.33 -2.05 -18.15
C PRO A 132 0.52 -1.18 -16.90
N ARG A 133 -0.48 -1.12 -15.99
CA ARG A 133 -0.39 -0.37 -14.73
C ARG A 133 0.63 -0.98 -13.76
N CYS A 134 1.14 -2.18 -14.03
CA CYS A 134 2.24 -2.75 -13.26
C CYS A 134 3.58 -2.01 -13.45
N LEU A 135 3.64 -0.98 -14.31
CA LEU A 135 4.76 -0.04 -14.41
C LEU A 135 4.44 1.36 -13.86
N GLU A 136 3.23 1.60 -13.36
CA GLU A 136 2.92 2.87 -12.70
C GLU A 136 3.66 2.92 -11.36
N VAL A 137 4.44 3.98 -11.18
CA VAL A 137 5.29 4.14 -9.99
C VAL A 137 5.38 5.64 -9.67
N PRO A 138 5.26 6.06 -8.40
CA PRO A 138 5.47 7.44 -8.01
C PRO A 138 6.91 7.90 -8.28
N ASP A 139 7.09 9.18 -8.61
CA ASP A 139 8.40 9.79 -8.90
C ASP A 139 9.41 9.59 -7.75
N SER A 140 8.93 9.44 -6.51
CA SER A 140 9.76 9.18 -5.33
C SER A 140 10.58 7.89 -5.44
N PHE A 141 10.20 6.94 -6.30
CA PHE A 141 10.95 5.70 -6.54
C PHE A 141 11.94 5.81 -7.70
N HIS A 142 11.99 6.91 -8.46
CA HIS A 142 12.95 7.06 -9.56
C HIS A 142 14.42 6.83 -9.13
N PRO A 143 14.88 7.31 -7.96
CA PRO A 143 16.23 7.00 -7.47
C PRO A 143 16.46 5.51 -7.22
N ASP A 144 15.46 4.78 -6.71
CA ASP A 144 15.57 3.34 -6.46
C ASP A 144 15.57 2.55 -7.77
N ILE A 145 14.76 2.96 -8.75
CA ILE A 145 14.77 2.38 -10.10
C ILE A 145 16.14 2.58 -10.74
N GLN A 146 16.70 3.78 -10.65
CA GLN A 146 18.03 4.08 -11.19
C GLN A 146 19.11 3.21 -10.54
N ARG A 147 19.04 3.03 -9.22
CA ARG A 147 19.99 2.21 -8.45
C ARG A 147 19.88 0.73 -8.81
N LEU A 148 18.66 0.19 -8.94
CA LEU A 148 18.42 -1.20 -9.35
C LEU A 148 18.83 -1.47 -10.80
N ALA A 149 18.46 -0.58 -11.72
CA ALA A 149 18.76 -0.78 -13.14
C ALA A 149 20.21 -0.47 -13.50
N GLY A 150 20.90 0.33 -12.67
CA GLY A 150 22.21 0.90 -12.97
C GLY A 150 22.18 1.97 -14.07
N CYS A 151 21.01 2.55 -14.35
CA CYS A 151 20.81 3.61 -15.33
C CYS A 151 19.49 4.35 -15.08
N ALA A 152 19.42 5.61 -15.50
CA ALA A 152 18.27 6.47 -15.26
C ALA A 152 17.13 6.21 -16.27
N LEU A 153 15.88 6.50 -15.88
CA LEU A 153 14.69 6.27 -16.70
C LEU A 153 14.71 7.06 -18.00
N GLU A 154 15.28 8.26 -17.98
CA GLU A 154 15.42 9.17 -19.12
C GLU A 154 16.26 8.56 -20.25
N GLN A 155 17.13 7.59 -19.90
CA GLN A 155 17.97 6.90 -20.87
C GLN A 155 17.21 5.81 -21.65
N ALA A 156 15.96 5.49 -21.29
CA ALA A 156 15.19 4.43 -21.91
C ALA A 156 15.03 4.65 -23.43
N ALA A 157 14.80 5.88 -23.87
CA ALA A 157 14.53 6.21 -25.28
C ALA A 157 15.68 5.83 -26.23
N THR A 158 16.92 5.79 -25.73
CA THR A 158 18.13 5.47 -26.52
C THR A 158 18.83 4.22 -26.04
N ALA A 159 18.25 3.50 -25.07
CA ALA A 159 18.85 2.33 -24.45
C ALA A 159 18.81 1.10 -25.38
N ARG A 160 19.86 0.28 -25.31
CA ARG A 160 19.86 -1.05 -25.93
C ARG A 160 19.00 -2.03 -25.12
N ALA A 161 18.62 -3.14 -25.75
CA ALA A 161 17.72 -4.14 -25.18
C ALA A 161 18.11 -4.63 -23.77
N ASP A 162 19.40 -4.84 -23.49
CA ASP A 162 19.86 -5.24 -22.14
C ASP A 162 19.52 -4.20 -21.06
N ARG A 163 19.73 -2.92 -21.38
CA ARG A 163 19.45 -1.82 -20.46
C ARG A 163 17.95 -1.57 -20.30
N LEU A 164 17.19 -1.73 -21.39
CA LEU A 164 15.71 -1.73 -21.34
C LEU A 164 15.18 -2.87 -20.45
N GLY A 165 15.75 -4.08 -20.55
CA GLY A 165 15.37 -5.21 -19.71
C GLY A 165 15.60 -4.92 -18.22
N ARG A 166 16.74 -4.31 -17.86
CA ARG A 166 17.01 -3.88 -16.48
C ARG A 166 16.06 -2.81 -15.99
N LEU A 167 15.78 -1.79 -16.80
CA LEU A 167 14.82 -0.73 -16.46
C LEU A 167 13.41 -1.30 -16.27
N LEU A 168 12.98 -2.23 -17.13
CA LEU A 168 11.70 -2.92 -17.01
C LEU A 168 11.59 -3.65 -15.66
N VAL A 169 12.56 -4.49 -15.32
CA VAL A 169 12.53 -5.25 -14.06
C VAL A 169 12.59 -4.32 -12.85
N ALA A 170 13.47 -3.32 -12.86
CA ALA A 170 13.58 -2.36 -11.77
C ALA A 170 12.28 -1.59 -11.53
N ARG A 171 11.64 -1.10 -12.61
CA ARG A 171 10.38 -0.37 -12.55
C ARG A 171 9.23 -1.25 -12.06
N TRP A 172 9.16 -2.48 -12.55
CA TRP A 172 8.16 -3.45 -12.12
C TRP A 172 8.27 -3.81 -10.63
N LEU A 173 9.49 -4.06 -10.13
CA LEU A 173 9.73 -4.33 -8.72
C LEU A 173 9.39 -3.11 -7.84
N CYS A 174 9.73 -1.89 -8.26
CA CYS A 174 9.40 -0.67 -7.53
C CYS A 174 7.90 -0.38 -7.53
N SER A 175 7.19 -0.68 -8.63
CA SER A 175 5.73 -0.61 -8.69
C SER A 175 5.07 -1.61 -7.72
N ALA A 176 5.58 -2.84 -7.66
CA ALA A 176 5.10 -3.84 -6.71
C ALA A 176 5.35 -3.42 -5.25
N GLU A 177 6.50 -2.83 -4.94
CA GLU A 177 6.81 -2.25 -3.63
C GLU A 177 5.87 -1.08 -3.29
N ALA A 178 5.62 -0.16 -4.23
CA ALA A 178 4.67 0.94 -4.03
C ALA A 178 3.25 0.41 -3.75
N ASN A 179 2.82 -0.60 -4.50
CA ASN A 179 1.53 -1.26 -4.29
C ASN A 179 1.43 -1.88 -2.89
N LEU A 180 2.46 -2.59 -2.44
CA LEU A 180 2.50 -3.19 -1.11
C LEU A 180 2.41 -2.12 -0.02
N ARG A 181 3.12 -1.00 -0.16
CA ARG A 181 3.03 0.12 0.81
C ARG A 181 1.62 0.67 0.92
N HIS A 182 0.92 0.81 -0.20
CA HIS A 182 -0.48 1.24 -0.16
C HIS A 182 -1.42 0.20 0.46
N VAL A 183 -1.23 -1.09 0.15
CA VAL A 183 -2.00 -2.17 0.81
C VAL A 183 -1.78 -2.14 2.33
N ALA A 184 -0.55 -1.91 2.77
CA ALA A 184 -0.18 -1.84 4.18
C ALA A 184 -0.71 -0.57 4.89
N ALA A 185 -0.80 0.56 4.18
CA ALA A 185 -1.26 1.84 4.74
C ALA A 185 -2.79 1.94 4.94
N GLY A 186 -3.54 0.93 4.49
CA GLY A 186 -5.00 0.94 4.51
C GLY A 186 -5.58 1.11 3.12
N ARG A 187 -6.59 0.28 2.83
CA ARG A 187 -7.09 0.06 1.47
C ARG A 187 -7.74 1.32 0.89
N GLY A 188 -7.46 1.62 -0.38
CA GLY A 188 -8.01 2.72 -1.17
C GLY A 188 -8.36 2.28 -2.59
N TRP A 189 -8.85 3.22 -3.40
CA TRP A 189 -9.15 2.96 -4.81
C TRP A 189 -7.88 2.68 -5.63
N GLY A 190 -7.97 1.72 -6.57
CA GLY A 190 -6.87 1.40 -7.49
C GLY A 190 -5.79 0.47 -6.93
N LEU A 191 -6.00 -0.13 -5.75
CA LEU A 191 -5.07 -1.10 -5.18
C LEU A 191 -5.28 -2.50 -5.73
N ASP A 192 -4.18 -3.25 -5.84
CA ASP A 192 -4.20 -4.65 -6.22
C ASP A 192 -3.69 -5.55 -5.07
N PRO A 193 -4.61 -6.08 -4.24
CA PRO A 193 -4.29 -7.02 -3.16
C PRO A 193 -3.60 -8.30 -3.67
N ALA A 194 -3.98 -8.83 -4.83
CA ALA A 194 -3.41 -10.06 -5.35
C ALA A 194 -1.94 -9.86 -5.73
N ARG A 195 -1.64 -8.75 -6.41
CA ARG A 195 -0.26 -8.37 -6.75
C ARG A 195 0.63 -8.16 -5.54
N ALA A 196 0.09 -7.63 -4.43
CA ALA A 196 0.84 -7.50 -3.18
C ALA A 196 1.18 -8.88 -2.58
N GLU A 197 0.25 -9.85 -2.62
CA GLU A 197 0.51 -11.22 -2.18
C GLU A 197 1.55 -11.92 -3.06
N GLU A 198 1.44 -11.79 -4.39
CA GLU A 198 2.43 -12.34 -5.35
C GLU A 198 3.83 -11.75 -5.10
N TYR A 199 3.91 -10.45 -4.87
CA TYR A 199 5.17 -9.77 -4.59
C TYR A 199 5.82 -10.28 -3.30
N LEU A 200 5.06 -10.39 -2.20
CA LEU A 200 5.54 -10.97 -0.95
C LEU A 200 5.96 -12.43 -1.13
N GLY A 201 5.22 -13.20 -1.94
CA GLY A 201 5.58 -14.57 -2.33
C GLY A 201 6.93 -14.63 -3.03
N ARG A 202 7.14 -13.80 -4.06
CA ARG A 202 8.40 -13.76 -4.80
C ARG A 202 9.59 -13.39 -3.91
N LEU A 203 9.40 -12.44 -2.99
CA LEU A 203 10.43 -12.08 -2.02
C LEU A 203 10.79 -13.28 -1.15
N THR A 204 9.80 -13.99 -0.60
CA THR A 204 10.04 -15.17 0.23
C THR A 204 10.71 -16.31 -0.54
N ASP A 205 10.32 -16.55 -1.78
CA ASP A 205 10.93 -17.58 -2.65
C ASP A 205 12.39 -17.25 -2.98
N ALA A 206 12.74 -15.96 -3.03
CA ALA A 206 14.10 -15.48 -3.20
C ALA A 206 14.92 -15.48 -1.89
N GLY A 207 14.33 -15.87 -0.76
CA GLY A 207 15.00 -15.99 0.55
C GLY A 207 14.86 -14.77 1.46
N TYR A 208 13.99 -13.82 1.14
CA TYR A 208 13.64 -12.72 2.06
C TYR A 208 12.76 -13.24 3.20
N VAL A 209 13.08 -12.85 4.44
CA VAL A 209 12.30 -13.23 5.63
C VAL A 209 11.38 -12.07 6.01
N LEU A 210 10.08 -12.31 6.00
CA LEU A 210 9.08 -11.30 6.39
C LEU A 210 9.18 -10.98 7.88
N SER A 211 9.24 -9.69 8.22
CA SER A 211 9.06 -9.21 9.59
C SER A 211 7.65 -9.50 10.11
N GLU A 212 7.47 -9.45 11.43
CA GLU A 212 6.14 -9.62 12.07
C GLU A 212 5.09 -8.64 11.52
N ALA A 213 5.50 -7.40 11.21
CA ALA A 213 4.60 -6.40 10.63
C ALA A 213 4.15 -6.79 9.22
N GLU A 214 5.07 -7.29 8.39
CA GLU A 214 4.75 -7.76 7.04
C GLU A 214 3.93 -9.05 7.04
N GLN A 215 4.21 -9.98 7.98
CA GLN A 215 3.41 -11.19 8.15
C GLN A 215 1.96 -10.85 8.47
N ARG A 216 1.73 -9.87 9.37
CA ARG A 216 0.38 -9.37 9.68
C ARG A 216 -0.30 -8.75 8.45
N VAL A 217 0.41 -7.95 7.67
CA VAL A 217 -0.14 -7.39 6.41
C VAL A 217 -0.50 -8.52 5.44
N ARG A 218 0.35 -9.54 5.31
CA ARG A 218 0.11 -10.69 4.43
C ARG A 218 -1.12 -11.49 4.86
N GLU A 219 -1.26 -11.77 6.15
CA GLU A 219 -2.41 -12.47 6.72
C GLU A 219 -3.72 -11.70 6.45
N GLN A 220 -3.77 -10.42 6.80
CA GLN A 220 -4.93 -9.55 6.54
C GLN A 220 -5.26 -9.45 5.05
N ASN A 221 -4.24 -9.49 4.19
CA ASN A 221 -4.43 -9.43 2.75
C ASN A 221 -5.03 -10.73 2.20
N ARG A 222 -4.60 -11.89 2.70
CA ARG A 222 -5.17 -13.19 2.35
C ARG A 222 -6.61 -13.35 2.82
N GLU A 223 -6.91 -12.93 4.05
CA GLU A 223 -8.28 -12.93 4.57
C GLU A 223 -9.22 -12.11 3.67
N PHE A 224 -8.77 -10.92 3.24
CA PHE A 224 -9.54 -10.07 2.33
C PHE A 224 -9.75 -10.71 0.96
N LEU A 225 -8.71 -11.31 0.37
CA LEU A 225 -8.82 -11.99 -0.91
C LEU A 225 -9.79 -13.19 -0.82
N ALA A 226 -9.74 -13.95 0.27
CA ALA A 226 -10.64 -15.06 0.51
C ALA A 226 -12.11 -14.61 0.66
N ALA A 227 -12.36 -13.52 1.40
CA ALA A 227 -13.70 -12.96 1.53
C ALA A 227 -14.24 -12.47 0.17
N ARG A 228 -13.41 -11.79 -0.62
CA ARG A 228 -13.80 -11.31 -1.95
C ARG A 228 -14.11 -12.45 -2.92
N GLU A 229 -13.36 -13.54 -2.85
CA GLU A 229 -13.64 -14.74 -3.67
C GLU A 229 -14.99 -15.37 -3.29
N GLN A 230 -15.30 -15.43 -1.99
CA GLN A 230 -16.60 -15.90 -1.51
C GLN A 230 -17.74 -15.04 -2.04
N ASP A 231 -17.64 -13.72 -1.91
CA ASP A 231 -18.65 -12.78 -2.42
C ASP A 231 -18.89 -12.98 -3.93
N LEU A 232 -17.83 -13.11 -4.73
CA LEU A 232 -17.94 -13.35 -6.18
C LEU A 232 -18.60 -14.69 -6.50
N SER A 233 -18.28 -15.74 -5.75
CA SER A 233 -18.89 -17.07 -5.93
C SER A 233 -20.38 -17.09 -5.57
N GLU A 234 -20.79 -16.33 -4.56
CA GLU A 234 -22.19 -16.16 -4.16
C GLU A 234 -22.96 -15.37 -5.23
N GLU A 235 -22.38 -14.30 -5.77
CA GLU A 235 -22.96 -13.53 -6.89
C GLU A 235 -23.11 -14.38 -8.17
N GLU A 236 -22.10 -15.19 -8.53
CA GLU A 236 -22.16 -16.06 -9.71
C GLU A 236 -23.22 -17.18 -9.54
N SER A 237 -23.34 -17.74 -8.33
CA SER A 237 -24.34 -18.77 -8.04
C SER A 237 -25.78 -18.24 -8.07
N THR A 238 -26.01 -17.02 -7.57
CA THR A 238 -27.33 -16.39 -7.60
C THR A 238 -27.73 -15.91 -8.99
N GLN A 239 -26.76 -15.55 -9.85
CA GLN A 239 -27.03 -15.16 -11.23
C GLN A 239 -27.34 -16.37 -12.14
N ALA A 240 -26.80 -17.56 -11.83
CA ALA A 240 -27.11 -18.78 -12.58
C ALA A 240 -28.54 -19.29 -12.35
N GLU A 241 -29.10 -19.10 -11.14
CA GLU A 241 -30.46 -19.54 -10.78
C GLU A 241 -31.59 -18.71 -11.44
N ASP A 242 -31.31 -17.51 -11.94
CA ASP A 242 -32.28 -16.63 -12.61
C ASP A 242 -32.35 -16.81 -14.15
N SER A 243 -31.50 -17.68 -14.73
CA SER A 243 -31.40 -17.87 -16.19
C SER A 243 -32.09 -19.12 -16.75
N ASP A 244 -32.76 -19.91 -15.91
CA ASP A 244 -33.26 -21.25 -16.27
C ASP A 244 -34.78 -21.32 -16.55
N ASP A 245 -35.42 -20.20 -16.87
CA ASP A 245 -36.88 -20.14 -17.14
C ASP A 245 -37.21 -19.45 -18.48
N GLU A 246 -36.80 -20.05 -19.60
CA GLU A 246 -37.50 -19.92 -20.90
C GLU A 246 -37.25 -21.15 -21.80
N VAL A 247 -37.77 -22.31 -21.38
CA VAL A 247 -37.93 -23.47 -22.26
C VAL A 247 -39.14 -23.23 -23.18
N GLY A 248 -38.89 -22.66 -24.36
CA GLY A 248 -39.85 -22.63 -25.46
C GLY A 248 -40.11 -24.04 -26.01
N GLU A 249 -41.38 -24.40 -26.14
CA GLU A 249 -41.91 -25.73 -26.51
C GLU A 249 -41.23 -26.41 -27.73
N PRO A 250 -41.13 -27.76 -27.74
CA PRO A 250 -40.70 -28.52 -28.90
C PRO A 250 -41.85 -28.71 -29.91
N GLY A 251 -41.72 -28.12 -31.09
CA GLY A 251 -42.57 -28.43 -32.26
C GLY A 251 -42.07 -29.68 -33.00
N PRO A 252 -42.95 -30.61 -33.45
CA PRO A 252 -42.53 -31.88 -34.03
C PRO A 252 -42.36 -31.83 -35.56
N GLY A 253 -41.35 -32.54 -36.06
CA GLY A 253 -41.39 -33.24 -37.35
C GLY A 253 -40.72 -32.57 -38.55
N GLY A 254 -39.74 -33.29 -39.13
CA GLY A 254 -39.21 -33.03 -40.48
C GLY A 254 -37.88 -33.74 -40.72
N GLU A 255 -37.96 -34.92 -41.35
CA GLU A 255 -36.88 -35.85 -41.71
C GLU A 255 -35.93 -35.29 -42.79
N ASP A 256 -34.66 -35.71 -42.79
CA ASP A 256 -33.91 -36.25 -43.96
C ASP A 256 -32.37 -36.27 -43.75
N ASP A 257 -31.86 -37.45 -43.37
CA ASP A 257 -30.71 -38.27 -43.87
C ASP A 257 -29.40 -37.67 -44.47
N PRO A 258 -28.28 -38.45 -44.58
CA PRO A 258 -26.95 -38.06 -44.09
C PRO A 258 -25.80 -38.23 -45.14
N ALA A 259 -24.56 -38.20 -44.65
CA ALA A 259 -23.29 -38.64 -45.26
C ALA A 259 -22.54 -37.62 -46.15
N GLU A 260 -21.25 -37.38 -45.85
CA GLU A 260 -20.13 -38.21 -46.30
C GLU A 260 -18.84 -37.84 -45.54
N GLU A 261 -18.11 -38.88 -45.13
CA GLU A 261 -16.70 -38.85 -44.77
C GLU A 261 -15.87 -38.67 -46.05
N ASP A 262 -14.75 -37.92 -46.00
CA ASP A 262 -13.53 -38.43 -46.65
C ASP A 262 -12.25 -37.88 -46.01
N GLN A 263 -11.25 -38.76 -46.00
CA GLN A 263 -10.03 -38.76 -45.21
C GLN A 263 -8.81 -38.22 -46.01
N ASP A 264 -7.66 -38.21 -45.32
CA ASP A 264 -6.28 -38.36 -45.82
C ASP A 264 -5.39 -37.12 -46.13
N ASP A 265 -4.56 -36.82 -45.12
CA ASP A 265 -3.15 -36.38 -45.08
C ASP A 265 -2.17 -37.20 -46.01
N PRO A 266 -0.82 -37.03 -46.04
CA PRO A 266 0.10 -35.87 -45.98
C PRO A 266 1.30 -35.97 -47.01
N VAL A 267 2.40 -35.24 -46.75
CA VAL A 267 3.84 -35.44 -47.13
C VAL A 267 4.45 -34.57 -48.25
N GLY A 268 5.58 -33.90 -47.96
CA GLY A 268 6.54 -33.53 -49.02
C GLY A 268 7.69 -32.53 -48.73
N HIS A 269 8.68 -32.93 -47.91
CA HIS A 269 10.13 -32.67 -48.07
C HIS A 269 10.76 -31.25 -48.17
N ASP A 270 11.63 -30.96 -47.20
CA ASP A 270 12.78 -30.01 -47.18
C ASP A 270 14.03 -30.67 -47.88
N PRO A 271 15.30 -30.18 -47.88
CA PRO A 271 15.95 -28.84 -47.89
C PRO A 271 17.04 -28.70 -49.01
N SER A 272 17.61 -27.50 -49.20
CA SER A 272 18.99 -27.23 -49.72
C SER A 272 19.28 -25.72 -49.60
N GLY A 273 20.42 -25.16 -49.19
CA GLY A 273 21.80 -25.61 -49.01
C GLY A 273 22.78 -24.52 -49.52
N ALA A 274 23.90 -24.30 -48.80
CA ALA A 274 25.09 -23.44 -49.07
C ALA A 274 25.00 -21.93 -48.70
N ASP A 275 25.76 -21.41 -47.73
CA ASP A 275 27.23 -21.32 -47.51
C ASP A 275 27.93 -20.28 -48.42
N GLY A 276 28.72 -19.40 -47.80
CA GLY A 276 29.42 -18.30 -48.46
C GLY A 276 29.96 -17.26 -47.46
N SER A 277 31.18 -17.51 -46.99
CA SER A 277 32.02 -16.65 -46.14
C SER A 277 32.60 -15.46 -46.89
N ASP A 278 32.85 -14.33 -46.22
CA ASP A 278 33.98 -13.46 -46.59
C ASP A 278 34.51 -12.64 -45.38
N GLN A 279 35.83 -12.63 -45.25
CA GLN A 279 36.63 -11.86 -44.29
C GLN A 279 37.24 -10.63 -44.98
N ARG A 280 37.54 -9.56 -44.22
CA ARG A 280 38.67 -8.59 -44.37
C ARG A 280 38.56 -7.54 -43.25
N GLU A 281 39.47 -7.54 -42.27
CA GLU A 281 40.72 -6.74 -42.17
C GLU A 281 40.46 -5.22 -42.22
N ASP A 282 40.50 -4.50 -41.10
CA ASP A 282 41.67 -3.93 -40.36
C ASP A 282 41.96 -2.47 -40.77
N THR A 283 42.01 -1.56 -39.80
CA THR A 283 42.93 -0.41 -39.69
C THR A 283 42.55 0.52 -38.52
N THR A 284 43.36 0.41 -37.46
CA THR A 284 43.95 1.49 -36.65
C THR A 284 43.59 2.96 -36.94
N THR A 285 43.25 3.71 -35.88
CA THR A 285 43.83 5.06 -35.65
C THR A 285 43.86 5.40 -34.16
N ASP A 286 45.07 5.68 -33.70
CA ASP A 286 45.46 6.20 -32.39
C ASP A 286 45.36 7.74 -32.42
N ALA A 287 44.84 8.37 -31.36
CA ALA A 287 45.05 9.80 -31.05
C ALA A 287 44.56 10.14 -29.63
N ASP A 288 45.44 9.89 -28.67
CA ASP A 288 45.94 10.84 -27.67
C ASP A 288 45.15 12.16 -27.47
N GLN A 289 44.61 12.38 -26.25
CA GLN A 289 44.90 13.62 -25.52
C GLN A 289 44.52 13.53 -24.04
N VAL A 290 45.58 13.48 -23.24
CA VAL A 290 45.65 13.80 -21.83
C VAL A 290 45.51 15.32 -21.66
N HIS A 291 44.60 15.77 -20.81
CA HIS A 291 44.79 17.04 -20.08
C HIS A 291 44.50 16.83 -18.60
N ASP A 292 45.60 16.61 -17.90
CA ASP A 292 45.82 16.86 -16.49
C ASP A 292 45.81 18.37 -16.22
N SER A 293 45.11 18.77 -15.17
CA SER A 293 45.45 19.92 -14.32
C SER A 293 44.73 19.75 -12.98
N GLY A 294 45.50 19.39 -11.96
CA GLY A 294 45.15 19.36 -10.53
C GLY A 294 44.55 20.67 -10.02
N ASP A 295 43.67 20.61 -9.02
CA ASP A 295 43.96 20.51 -7.58
C ASP A 295 43.87 21.90 -6.93
N VAL A 296 42.88 22.11 -6.05
CA VAL A 296 43.09 22.66 -4.70
C VAL A 296 42.00 22.12 -3.75
N THR A 297 42.44 21.18 -2.92
CA THR A 297 41.99 20.81 -1.56
C THR A 297 41.30 21.88 -0.70
N ALA A 298 40.36 21.47 0.16
CA ALA A 298 40.30 21.87 1.59
C ALA A 298 39.09 21.22 2.32
N ASP A 299 39.38 20.13 3.02
CA ASP A 299 39.02 19.82 4.42
C ASP A 299 37.75 20.42 5.05
N HIS A 300 36.79 19.56 5.40
CA HIS A 300 36.17 19.60 6.73
C HIS A 300 35.48 18.27 7.11
N GLU A 301 36.27 17.35 7.64
CA GLU A 301 35.77 16.33 8.59
C GLU A 301 36.43 16.57 9.95
N GLN A 302 35.64 16.30 11.00
CA GLN A 302 35.97 16.16 12.43
C GLN A 302 35.86 17.42 13.31
N ASN A 303 34.75 17.51 14.06
CA ASN A 303 34.86 17.44 15.51
C ASN A 303 33.53 17.02 16.18
N LEU A 304 33.44 15.75 16.53
CA LEU A 304 32.62 15.22 17.63
C LEU A 304 33.50 15.27 18.87
N GLU A 305 33.13 16.05 19.89
CA GLU A 305 33.19 15.71 21.32
C GLU A 305 32.96 16.92 22.23
N ALA A 306 32.39 16.63 23.40
CA ALA A 306 32.33 17.46 24.62
C ALA A 306 31.18 18.47 24.79
N VAL A 307 29.99 17.97 25.15
CA VAL A 307 29.19 18.58 26.25
C VAL A 307 28.52 17.47 27.07
N LEU A 308 29.24 16.91 28.02
CA LEU A 308 28.69 16.27 29.22
C LEU A 308 29.60 16.65 30.40
N VAL A 309 28.95 16.89 31.54
CA VAL A 309 29.51 17.18 32.88
C VAL A 309 29.72 18.66 33.21
N THR A 310 28.67 19.27 33.79
CA THR A 310 28.83 20.09 35.00
C THR A 310 27.81 19.65 36.05
N SER A 311 28.28 18.74 36.91
CA SER A 311 28.19 18.79 38.37
C SER A 311 26.87 19.24 39.02
N ALA A 312 26.18 18.25 39.59
CA ALA A 312 25.52 18.37 40.88
C ALA A 312 26.58 18.64 41.98
N SER A 313 26.31 19.61 42.88
CA SER A 313 26.55 19.59 44.33
C SER A 313 26.42 21.00 44.92
N GLY A 314 25.54 21.20 45.89
CA GLY A 314 25.65 22.34 46.81
C GLY A 314 24.33 22.83 47.42
N THR A 315 23.98 22.22 48.56
CA THR A 315 23.03 22.65 49.63
C THR A 315 21.55 22.79 49.32
#